data_AF-A0A2V5Z003-F1
#
_entry.id   AF-A0A2V5Z003-F1
#
_cell.length_a   1.000
_cell.length_b   1.000
_cell.length_c   1.000
_cell.angle_alpha   90.00
_cell.angle_beta   90.00
_cell.angle_gamma   90.00
#
_symmetry.space_group_name_H-M   'P 1'
#
loop_
_entity.id
_entity.type
_entity.pdbx_description
1 polymer ?
#
loop_
_entity_poly.entity_id
_entity_poly.type
_entity_poly.pdbx_seq_one_letter_code
_entity_poly.pdbx_strand_id
1 'polypeptide(L)'
;MRRFAIAVSLACAARVVFGQGGPPMITDDPGTPGNGHWENNFAIAFEHRPNEWSIDAPAVDLNYGWGDHIQLTLQTSLAILKRTDHGAVAGIGGRR
;
A
#
# COMPACT_ATOMS: atom_id res chain seq x y z
N MET A 1 -30.29 17.90 -18.51
CA MET A 1 -29.04 18.71 -18.48
C MET A 1 -28.33 18.68 -17.12
N ARG A 2 -29.02 18.99 -16.00
CA ARG A 2 -28.39 19.03 -14.65
C ARG A 2 -27.72 17.72 -14.19
N ARG A 3 -28.32 16.56 -14.46
CA ARG A 3 -27.76 15.23 -14.09
C ARG A 3 -26.50 14.88 -14.90
N PHE A 4 -26.44 15.33 -16.15
CA PHE A 4 -25.30 15.12 -17.04
C PHE A 4 -24.11 15.99 -16.60
N ALA A 5 -24.38 17.24 -16.21
CA ALA A 5 -23.37 18.13 -15.64
C ALA A 5 -22.76 17.57 -14.34
N ILE A 6 -23.60 17.03 -13.44
CA ILE A 6 -23.13 16.41 -12.18
C ILE A 6 -22.24 15.19 -12.47
N ALA A 7 -22.65 14.32 -13.40
CA ALA A 7 -21.86 13.14 -13.78
C ALA A 7 -20.50 13.52 -14.37
N VAL A 8 -20.45 14.55 -15.22
CA VAL A 8 -19.21 15.08 -15.81
C VAL A 8 -18.31 15.70 -14.73
N SER A 9 -18.88 16.45 -13.78
CA SER A 9 -18.12 17.04 -12.65
C SER A 9 -17.51 15.98 -11.73
N LEU A 10 -18.23 14.90 -11.41
CA LEU A 10 -17.70 13.77 -10.63
C LEU A 10 -16.57 13.04 -11.38
N ALA A 11 -16.71 12.84 -12.70
CA ALA A 11 -15.68 12.21 -13.52
C ALA A 11 -14.41 13.07 -13.66
N CYS A 12 -14.54 14.40 -13.70
CA CYS A 12 -13.40 15.31 -13.73
C CYS A 12 -12.67 15.43 -12.38
N ALA A 13 -13.38 15.27 -11.26
CA ALA A 13 -12.79 15.33 -9.91
C ALA A 13 -11.94 14.08 -9.57
N ALA A 14 -12.11 12.96 -10.26
CA ALA A 14 -11.36 11.72 -10.02
C ALA A 14 -9.91 11.74 -10.57
N ARG A 15 -9.45 12.85 -11.16
CA ARG A 15 -8.23 12.88 -12.00
C ARG A 15 -6.90 13.09 -11.27
N VAL A 16 -6.87 13.21 -9.94
CA VAL A 16 -5.60 13.40 -9.23
C VAL A 16 -5.59 12.62 -7.92
N VAL A 17 -5.42 11.30 -8.03
CA VAL A 17 -4.88 10.50 -6.93
C VAL A 17 -3.39 10.40 -7.19
N PHE A 18 -2.59 11.16 -6.45
CA PHE A 18 -1.16 10.88 -6.39
C PHE A 18 -0.99 9.59 -5.60
N GLY A 19 -0.61 8.52 -6.29
CA GLY A 19 -0.06 7.34 -5.65
C GLY A 19 1.30 7.69 -5.07
N GLN A 20 1.33 8.39 -3.94
CA GLN A 20 2.56 8.70 -3.24
C GLN A 20 2.92 7.45 -2.42
N GLY A 21 3.64 6.53 -3.07
CA GLY A 21 4.31 5.43 -2.38
C GLY A 21 5.41 5.98 -1.47
N GLY A 22 5.71 5.23 -0.41
CA GLY A 22 6.90 5.50 0.40
C GLY A 22 8.19 5.40 -0.42
N PRO A 23 9.32 5.84 0.13
CA PRO A 23 10.61 5.57 -0.50
C PRO A 23 10.77 4.06 -0.71
N PRO A 24 11.25 3.62 -1.89
CA PRO A 24 11.41 2.20 -2.17
C PRO A 24 12.30 1.55 -1.11
N MET A 25 11.86 0.41 -0.58
CA MET A 25 12.68 -0.37 0.32
C MET A 25 13.88 -0.93 -0.44
N ILE A 26 15.01 -1.13 0.25
CA ILE A 26 16.21 -1.75 -0.35
C ILE A 26 15.88 -3.14 -0.94
N THR A 27 14.85 -3.80 -0.41
CA THR A 27 14.38 -5.12 -0.85
C THR A 27 13.36 -5.07 -1.98
N ASP A 28 12.93 -3.89 -2.42
CA ASP A 28 11.95 -3.78 -3.50
C ASP A 28 12.62 -4.11 -4.85
N ASP A 29 12.01 -5.01 -5.62
CA ASP A 29 12.37 -5.24 -7.01
C ASP A 29 11.73 -4.12 -7.87
N PRO A 30 12.53 -3.32 -8.60
CA PRO A 30 11.98 -2.28 -9.49
C PRO A 30 11.36 -2.85 -10.79
N GLY A 31 11.54 -4.15 -11.06
CA GLY A 31 10.96 -4.83 -12.22
C GLY A 31 9.46 -5.08 -12.08
N THR A 32 8.78 -5.27 -13.22
CA THR A 32 7.41 -5.82 -13.23
C THR A 32 7.47 -7.35 -13.36
N PRO A 33 6.52 -8.12 -12.79
CA PRO A 33 6.46 -9.58 -12.91
C PRO A 33 6.49 -10.12 -14.35
N GLY A 34 6.09 -9.30 -15.33
CA GLY A 34 5.88 -9.70 -16.70
C GLY A 34 4.45 -10.17 -16.97
N ASN A 35 4.05 -10.17 -18.25
CA ASN A 35 2.66 -10.36 -18.65
C ASN A 35 2.06 -11.69 -18.14
N GLY A 36 1.04 -11.60 -17.29
CA GLY A 36 0.32 -12.75 -16.76
C GLY A 36 1.00 -13.43 -15.55
N HIS A 37 2.11 -12.88 -15.06
CA HIS A 37 2.85 -13.43 -13.93
C HIS A 37 2.44 -12.78 -12.61
N TRP A 38 2.54 -13.59 -11.55
CA TRP A 38 2.35 -13.15 -10.17
C TRP A 38 3.67 -13.19 -9.41
N GLU A 39 3.90 -12.17 -8.60
CA GLU A 39 4.93 -12.16 -7.56
C GLU A 39 4.24 -11.92 -6.22
N ASN A 40 4.59 -12.72 -5.21
CA ASN A 40 3.93 -12.71 -3.91
C ASN A 40 5.00 -12.56 -2.82
N ASN A 41 5.00 -11.41 -2.16
CA ASN A 41 5.95 -11.05 -1.13
C ASN A 41 5.27 -11.07 0.24
N PHE A 42 5.94 -11.70 1.21
CA PHE A 42 5.49 -11.74 2.60
C PHE A 42 6.63 -11.26 3.49
N ALA A 43 6.30 -10.41 4.46
CA ALA A 43 7.28 -9.87 5.37
C ALA A 43 6.73 -9.74 6.80
N ILE A 44 7.67 -9.61 7.73
CA ILE A 44 7.41 -9.11 9.07
C ILE A 44 8.34 -7.91 9.24
N ALA A 45 7.76 -6.72 9.43
CA ALA A 45 8.52 -5.50 9.67
C ALA A 45 8.35 -5.08 11.13
N PHE A 46 9.45 -4.77 11.80
CA PHE A 46 9.45 -4.25 13.17
C PHE A 46 10.24 -2.95 13.22
N GLU A 47 9.72 -1.96 13.92
CA GLU A 47 10.39 -0.69 14.15
C GLU A 47 10.34 -0.35 15.64
N HIS A 48 11.47 0.12 16.15
CA HIS A 48 11.59 0.61 17.51
C HIS A 48 12.13 2.04 17.50
N ARG A 49 11.41 2.94 18.17
CA ARG A 49 11.77 4.34 18.38
C ARG A 49 11.73 4.64 19.89
N PRO A 50 12.34 5.73 20.36
CA PRO A 50 12.15 6.16 21.74
C PRO A 50 10.65 6.31 22.05
N ASN A 51 10.17 5.57 23.05
CA ASN A 51 8.78 5.55 23.52
C ASN A 51 7.73 4.94 22.57
N GLU A 52 8.13 4.29 21.48
CA GLU A 52 7.22 3.71 20.50
C GLU A 52 7.81 2.46 19.86
N TRP A 53 7.00 1.41 19.71
CA TRP A 53 7.34 0.30 18.83
C TRP A 53 6.14 -0.07 17.96
N SER A 54 6.44 -0.69 16.83
CA SER A 54 5.41 -1.12 15.90
C SER A 54 5.83 -2.35 15.11
N ILE A 55 4.85 -3.17 14.75
CA ILE A 55 5.03 -4.39 13.96
C ILE A 55 3.96 -4.47 12.87
N ASP A 56 4.37 -4.89 11.68
CA ASP A 56 3.50 -5.18 10.54
C ASP A 56 3.69 -6.67 10.21
N ALA A 57 2.73 -7.53 10.57
CA ALA A 57 2.86 -8.98 10.45
C ALA A 57 1.51 -9.74 10.38
N PRO A 58 1.20 -10.45 9.27
CA PRO A 58 1.97 -10.48 8.04
C PRO A 58 1.80 -9.17 7.28
N ALA A 59 2.89 -8.65 6.73
CA ALA A 59 2.83 -7.75 5.59
C ALA A 59 2.73 -8.60 4.32
N VAL A 60 1.79 -8.25 3.45
CA VAL A 60 1.47 -8.93 2.21
C VAL A 60 1.58 -7.92 1.09
N ASP A 61 2.35 -8.26 0.07
CA ASP A 61 2.44 -7.51 -1.18
C ASP A 61 2.28 -8.48 -2.37
N LEU A 62 1.22 -8.26 -3.14
CA LEU A 62 0.86 -9.10 -4.28
C LEU A 62 0.95 -8.25 -5.54
N ASN A 63 1.74 -8.72 -6.50
CA ASN A 63 2.01 -8.04 -7.76
C ASN A 63 1.59 -8.91 -8.93
N TYR A 64 0.80 -8.36 -9.84
CA TYR A 64 0.38 -9.03 -11.07
C TYR A 64 0.75 -8.22 -12.30
N GLY A 65 1.48 -8.82 -13.24
CA GLY A 65 1.82 -8.17 -14.50
C GLY A 65 0.68 -8.23 -15.52
N TRP A 66 0.30 -7.07 -16.06
CA TRP A 66 -0.66 -6.91 -17.15
C TRP A 66 0.05 -6.36 -18.40
N GLY A 67 0.26 -7.20 -19.41
CA GLY A 67 1.13 -6.84 -20.53
C GLY A 67 2.58 -6.65 -20.10
N ASP A 68 3.34 -5.92 -20.91
CA ASP A 68 4.80 -5.85 -20.74
C ASP A 68 5.26 -4.75 -19.77
N HIS A 69 4.37 -3.83 -19.38
CA HIS A 69 4.75 -2.60 -18.68
C HIS A 69 3.78 -2.17 -17.57
N ILE A 70 2.71 -2.93 -17.29
CA ILE A 70 1.75 -2.58 -16.24
C ILE A 70 1.80 -3.64 -15.15
N GLN A 71 1.80 -3.19 -13.90
CA GLN A 71 1.66 -4.03 -12.72
C GLN A 71 0.47 -3.55 -11.89
N LEU A 72 -0.36 -4.50 -11.48
CA LEU A 72 -1.41 -4.30 -10.49
C LEU A 72 -0.88 -4.78 -9.14
N THR A 73 -0.90 -3.91 -8.14
CA THR A 73 -0.36 -4.20 -6.81
C THR A 73 -1.45 -4.11 -5.74
N LEU A 74 -1.48 -5.11 -4.86
CA LEU A 74 -2.24 -5.09 -3.62
C LEU A 74 -1.28 -5.27 -2.44
N GLN A 75 -1.16 -4.24 -1.62
CA GLN A 75 -0.32 -4.25 -0.43
C GLN A 75 -1.14 -3.97 0.83
N THR A 76 -0.97 -4.80 1.85
CA THR A 76 -1.63 -4.65 3.14
C THR A 76 -0.81 -5.29 4.26
N SER A 77 -1.13 -4.99 5.51
CA SER A 77 -0.58 -5.71 6.65
C SER A 77 -1.54 -5.68 7.85
N LEU A 78 -1.29 -6.56 8.82
CA LEU A 78 -1.78 -6.37 10.18
C LEU A 78 -0.76 -5.53 10.94
N ALA A 79 -1.08 -4.27 11.21
CA ALA A 79 -0.23 -3.35 11.94
C ALA A 79 -0.63 -3.27 13.41
N ILE A 80 0.36 -3.29 14.30
CA ILE A 80 0.21 -3.00 15.72
C ILE A 80 1.18 -1.86 16.07
N LEU A 81 0.66 -0.85 16.76
CA LEU A 81 1.40 0.29 17.27
C LEU A 81 1.25 0.36 18.79
N LYS A 82 2.36 0.51 19.49
CA LYS A 82 2.38 0.71 20.93
C LYS A 82 3.24 1.91 21.28
N ARG A 83 2.63 2.86 21.99
CA ARG A 83 3.32 4.00 22.60
C ARG A 83 3.40 3.82 24.11
N THR A 84 4.41 4.41 24.74
CA THR A 84 4.59 4.31 26.20
C THR A 84 3.42 4.90 26.99
N ASP A 85 2.76 5.92 26.46
CA ASP A 85 1.67 6.68 27.09
C ASP A 85 0.26 6.17 26.76
N HIS A 86 0.11 5.22 25.82
CA HIS A 86 -1.19 4.69 25.38
C HIS A 86 -1.21 3.15 25.36
N GLY A 87 -2.41 2.57 25.27
CA GLY A 87 -2.58 1.15 24.96
C GLY A 87 -2.01 0.77 23.58
N ALA A 88 -1.83 -0.53 23.33
CA ALA A 88 -1.54 -0.97 21.96
C ALA A 88 -2.80 -0.78 21.10
N VAL A 89 -2.63 -0.31 19.87
CA VAL A 89 -3.67 -0.24 18.85
C VAL A 89 -3.30 -1.12 17.68
N ALA A 90 -4.30 -1.78 17.07
CA ALA A 90 -4.10 -2.67 15.94
C ALA A 90 -5.10 -2.36 14.82
N GLY A 91 -4.71 -2.60 13.58
CA GLY A 91 -5.55 -2.37 12.42
C GLY A 91 -5.02 -3.01 11.15
N ILE A 92 -5.85 -2.97 10.10
CA ILE A 92 -5.45 -3.35 8.75
C ILE A 92 -4.87 -2.11 8.07
N GLY A 93 -3.67 -2.27 7.52
CA GLY A 93 -2.96 -1.22 6.80
C GLY A 93 -1.48 -1.28 7.16
N GLY A 94 -0.63 -1.26 6.14
CA GLY A 94 0.82 -1.24 6.31
C GLY A 94 1.39 0.16 6.28
N ARG A 95 2.54 0.33 6.93
CA ARG A 95 3.35 1.53 6.79
C ARG A 95 3.93 1.56 5.36
N ARG A 96 3.74 2.69 4.67
CA ARG A 96 4.40 3.01 3.39
C ARG A 96 5.43 4.09 3.66
#